data_AF-A0AA39CKA6-F1
#
_entry.id   AF-A0AA39CKA6-F1
#
_cell.length_a   1.000
_cell.length_b   1.000
_cell.length_c   1.000
_cell.angle_alpha   90.00
_cell.angle_beta   90.00
_cell.angle_gamma   90.00
#
_symmetry.space_group_name_H-M   'P 1'
#
loop_
_entity.id
_entity.type
_entity.pdbx_description
1 polymer ?
#
loop_
_entity_poly.entity_id
_entity_poly.type
_entity_poly.pdbx_seq_one_letter_code
_entity_poly.pdbx_strand_id
1 'polypeptide(L)'
;MAAANTDHSSVLATHTTDPSTSHEPLSSPPKSYTYYHAGPLFTIAELHTNALLAQAIHTISSGKFIPVLPQDLEQRDQSPHSIRDEDLRALLSCDLGLFTYDGAELDAGTVVEYMVAKMADIPSVILRTDFRGSGDQGGTGDAWNLMSSNWPRTVGVTANAMVGYKTSLARELSAQSGQESLGAAQMRTAGENMINDVAQNVVAGFENVLKEKPRLPKELRNGVYQWLALMPGFKNGLVGNDGVAGEQQNLETLAKLVEDKVAKGLL
;
A
#
# COMPACT_ATOMS: atom_id res chain seq x y z
N MET A 1 -46.46 15.37 9.66
CA MET A 1 -44.98 15.54 9.64
C MET A 1 -44.39 14.51 10.58
N ALA A 2 -43.87 13.41 10.04
CA ALA A 2 -43.17 12.41 10.85
C ALA A 2 -41.70 12.83 10.93
N ALA A 3 -41.22 13.12 12.15
CA ALA A 3 -39.82 13.39 12.40
C ALA A 3 -39.04 12.08 12.27
N ALA A 4 -38.18 11.98 11.25
CA ALA A 4 -37.20 10.93 11.16
C ALA A 4 -36.17 11.15 12.28
N ASN A 5 -36.25 10.32 13.32
CA ASN A 5 -35.25 10.27 14.37
C ASN A 5 -34.06 9.46 13.84
N THR A 6 -33.22 10.08 13.03
CA THR A 6 -31.95 9.49 12.59
C THR A 6 -30.95 9.62 13.73
N ASP A 7 -30.70 8.51 14.42
CA ASP A 7 -29.71 8.41 15.50
C ASP A 7 -28.28 8.55 14.93
N HIS A 8 -27.88 9.79 14.67
CA HIS A 8 -26.53 10.15 14.24
C HIS A 8 -25.47 9.92 15.33
N SER A 9 -25.87 9.55 16.56
CA SER A 9 -24.94 9.33 17.67
C SER A 9 -24.07 8.08 17.46
N SER A 10 -24.59 7.04 16.79
CA SER A 10 -23.86 5.78 16.57
C SER A 10 -22.64 5.94 15.64
N VAL A 11 -22.79 6.72 14.56
CA VAL A 11 -21.70 6.98 13.60
C VAL A 11 -20.60 7.81 14.26
N LEU A 12 -20.97 8.83 15.05
CA LEU A 12 -20.01 9.72 15.73
C LEU A 12 -19.34 9.09 16.96
N ALA A 13 -19.98 8.12 17.63
CA ALA A 13 -19.42 7.42 18.79
C ALA A 13 -18.18 6.56 18.45
N THR A 14 -17.99 6.21 17.18
CA THR A 14 -16.82 5.43 16.71
C THR A 14 -15.55 6.26 16.54
N HIS A 15 -15.65 7.60 16.60
CA HIS A 15 -14.52 8.49 16.31
C HIS A 15 -13.62 8.78 17.51
N THR A 16 -14.12 8.65 18.74
CA THR A 16 -13.35 8.84 19.96
C THR A 16 -13.98 8.00 21.07
N THR A 17 -13.23 7.03 21.62
CA THR A 17 -13.54 6.36 22.88
C THR A 17 -14.81 5.49 22.96
N ASP A 18 -14.90 4.42 22.17
CA ASP A 18 -15.70 3.27 22.60
C ASP A 18 -14.79 2.08 23.01
N PRO A 19 -14.59 1.85 24.32
CA PRO A 19 -13.87 0.68 24.83
C PRO A 19 -14.63 -0.65 24.63
N SER A 20 -15.89 -0.62 24.17
CA SER A 20 -16.73 -1.83 23.97
C SER A 20 -16.50 -2.55 22.63
N THR A 21 -15.68 -2.01 21.74
CA THR A 21 -15.15 -2.76 20.58
C THR A 21 -13.96 -3.64 20.99
N SER A 22 -14.21 -4.55 21.94
CA SER A 22 -13.33 -5.68 22.20
C SER A 22 -13.36 -6.61 20.98
N HIS A 23 -12.56 -6.31 19.97
CA HIS A 23 -12.16 -7.32 19.01
C HIS A 23 -11.25 -8.30 19.77
N GLU A 24 -11.82 -9.45 20.10
CA GLU A 24 -11.04 -10.64 20.43
C GLU A 24 -10.02 -10.83 19.30
N PRO A 25 -8.73 -11.06 19.62
CA PRO A 25 -7.75 -11.43 18.61
C PRO A 25 -8.29 -12.59 17.78
N LEU A 26 -8.07 -12.56 16.46
CA LEU A 26 -8.43 -13.69 15.60
C LEU A 26 -7.82 -14.96 16.20
N SER A 27 -8.66 -15.99 16.39
CA SER A 27 -8.21 -17.28 16.91
C SER A 27 -7.12 -17.91 16.04
N SER A 28 -7.12 -17.58 14.74
CA SER A 28 -6.09 -17.94 13.77
C SER A 28 -5.84 -16.77 12.81
N PRO A 29 -4.83 -15.91 13.04
CA PRO A 29 -4.48 -14.87 12.09
C PRO A 29 -3.97 -15.46 10.77
N PRO A 30 -4.15 -14.76 9.63
CA PRO A 30 -3.59 -15.17 8.35
C PRO A 30 -2.08 -15.44 8.43
N LYS A 31 -1.65 -16.51 7.76
CA LYS A 31 -0.21 -16.86 7.67
C LYS A 31 0.55 -15.94 6.72
N SER A 32 -0.15 -15.36 5.74
CA SER A 32 0.40 -14.44 4.76
C SER A 32 -0.62 -13.38 4.38
N TYR A 33 -0.12 -12.27 3.83
CA TYR A 33 -0.87 -11.10 3.39
C TYR A 33 -0.37 -10.67 2.02
N THR A 34 -1.28 -10.31 1.12
CA THR A 34 -0.90 -9.65 -0.14
C THR A 34 -0.74 -8.15 0.07
N TYR A 35 0.18 -7.50 -0.63
CA TYR A 35 0.27 -6.05 -0.64
C TYR A 35 0.40 -5.49 -2.05
N TYR A 36 -0.33 -4.42 -2.32
CA TYR A 36 -0.20 -3.67 -3.56
C TYR A 36 1.03 -2.76 -3.46
N HIS A 37 1.95 -2.87 -4.42
CA HIS A 37 3.19 -2.08 -4.43
C HIS A 37 3.06 -0.91 -5.42
N ALA A 38 2.53 0.19 -4.93
CA ALA A 38 2.37 1.44 -5.66
C ALA A 38 3.67 2.25 -5.68
N GLY A 39 3.99 2.81 -6.85
CA GLY A 39 5.15 3.66 -7.06
C GLY A 39 5.34 3.96 -8.54
N PRO A 40 6.29 4.85 -8.89
CA PRO A 40 6.70 5.03 -10.28
C PRO A 40 7.19 3.70 -10.88
N LEU A 41 6.94 3.47 -12.18
CA LEU A 41 7.18 2.17 -12.83
C LEU A 41 7.46 2.27 -14.34
N PHE A 42 8.02 3.39 -14.80
CA PHE A 42 8.30 3.63 -16.23
C PHE A 42 9.79 3.70 -16.56
N THR A 43 10.65 3.98 -15.59
CA THR A 43 12.11 4.04 -15.81
C THR A 43 12.80 2.75 -15.40
N ILE A 44 14.02 2.53 -15.92
CA ILE A 44 14.84 1.36 -15.54
C ILE A 44 15.12 1.32 -14.03
N ALA A 45 15.33 2.49 -13.41
CA ALA A 45 15.58 2.58 -11.98
C ALA A 45 14.34 2.15 -11.19
N GLU A 46 13.17 2.59 -11.62
CA GLU A 46 11.88 2.32 -10.98
C GLU A 46 11.51 0.83 -11.08
N LEU A 47 11.44 0.29 -12.30
CA LEU A 47 11.09 -1.11 -12.54
C LEU A 47 12.03 -2.07 -11.80
N HIS A 48 13.33 -1.79 -11.85
CA HIS A 48 14.33 -2.63 -11.19
C HIS A 48 14.22 -2.55 -9.66
N THR A 49 14.02 -1.34 -9.11
CA THR A 49 13.87 -1.14 -7.67
C THR A 49 12.60 -1.81 -7.15
N ASN A 50 11.46 -1.66 -7.84
CA ASN A 50 10.19 -2.27 -7.44
C ASN A 50 10.31 -3.80 -7.37
N ALA A 51 10.91 -4.42 -8.38
CA ALA A 51 11.12 -5.87 -8.42
C ALA A 51 12.07 -6.38 -7.33
N LEU A 52 13.23 -5.73 -7.16
CA LEU A 52 14.21 -6.14 -6.15
C LEU A 52 13.70 -5.94 -4.72
N LEU A 53 13.03 -4.82 -4.45
CA LEU A 53 12.45 -4.55 -3.14
C LEU A 53 11.33 -5.54 -2.83
N ALA A 54 10.46 -5.84 -3.80
CA ALA A 54 9.41 -6.85 -3.65
C ALA A 54 9.98 -8.24 -3.32
N GLN A 55 11.02 -8.66 -4.03
CA GLN A 55 11.72 -9.92 -3.77
C GLN A 55 12.35 -9.95 -2.35
N ALA A 56 13.00 -8.85 -1.95
CA ALA A 56 13.64 -8.74 -0.64
C ALA A 56 12.61 -8.78 0.49
N ILE A 57 11.49 -8.04 0.38
CA ILE A 57 10.39 -8.07 1.36
C ILE A 57 9.83 -9.48 1.51
N HIS A 58 9.53 -10.15 0.39
CA HIS A 58 9.02 -11.53 0.42
C HIS A 58 10.01 -12.49 1.10
N THR A 59 11.31 -12.37 0.78
CA THR A 59 12.36 -13.24 1.35
C THR A 59 12.57 -12.99 2.84
N ILE A 60 12.76 -11.73 3.25
CA ILE A 60 13.01 -11.35 4.65
C ILE A 60 11.81 -11.69 5.54
N SER A 61 10.59 -11.54 5.01
CA SER A 61 9.37 -11.91 5.72
C SER A 61 9.06 -13.40 5.70
N SER A 62 9.94 -14.24 5.13
CA SER A 62 9.73 -15.68 4.97
C SER A 62 8.38 -16.02 4.28
N GLY A 63 8.02 -15.23 3.27
CA GLY A 63 6.78 -15.39 2.50
C GLY A 63 5.51 -14.86 3.18
N LYS A 64 5.62 -14.18 4.33
CA LYS A 64 4.46 -13.57 5.00
C LYS A 64 3.87 -12.41 4.19
N PHE A 65 4.69 -11.61 3.52
CA PHE A 65 4.22 -10.51 2.68
C PHE A 65 4.45 -10.83 1.20
N ILE A 66 3.35 -10.92 0.45
CA ILE A 66 3.32 -11.34 -0.95
C ILE A 66 3.06 -10.10 -1.83
N PRO A 67 4.01 -9.70 -2.69
CA PRO A 67 3.84 -8.52 -3.53
C PRO A 67 2.82 -8.74 -4.64
N VAL A 68 2.05 -7.69 -4.93
CA VAL A 68 1.32 -7.50 -6.18
C VAL A 68 1.86 -6.23 -6.83
N LEU A 69 2.56 -6.40 -7.95
CA LEU A 69 3.23 -5.32 -8.68
C LEU A 69 2.37 -4.91 -9.89
N PRO A 70 2.00 -3.63 -10.04
CA PRO A 70 1.17 -3.18 -11.15
C PRO A 70 1.81 -3.48 -12.52
N GLN A 71 3.14 -3.36 -12.61
CA GLN A 71 3.89 -3.64 -13.84
C GLN A 71 3.89 -5.12 -14.26
N ASP A 72 3.49 -6.05 -13.38
CA ASP A 72 3.42 -7.48 -13.65
C ASP A 72 2.00 -7.94 -14.02
N LEU A 73 0.99 -7.07 -13.92
CA LEU A 73 -0.40 -7.41 -14.24
C LEU A 73 -0.59 -7.60 -15.75
N GLU A 74 -1.29 -8.66 -16.14
CA GLU A 74 -1.54 -8.99 -17.54
C GLU A 74 -2.65 -8.11 -18.12
N GLN A 75 -2.24 -7.03 -18.79
CA GLN A 75 -3.19 -6.13 -19.45
C GLN A 75 -3.73 -6.73 -20.76
N ARG A 76 -5.00 -7.12 -20.76
CA ARG A 76 -5.72 -7.57 -21.98
C ARG A 76 -6.14 -6.40 -22.88
N ASP A 77 -6.37 -5.23 -22.30
CA ASP A 77 -6.67 -3.96 -22.96
C ASP A 77 -5.74 -2.87 -22.41
N GLN A 78 -5.02 -2.20 -23.31
CA GLN A 78 -4.06 -1.14 -22.97
C GLN A 78 -4.68 0.26 -22.98
N SER A 79 -6.02 0.37 -23.03
CA SER A 79 -6.69 1.65 -22.88
C SER A 79 -6.44 2.22 -21.46
N PRO A 80 -6.20 3.54 -21.31
CA PRO A 80 -5.93 4.14 -19.99
C PRO A 80 -6.99 3.83 -18.93
N HIS A 81 -8.26 3.72 -19.35
CA HIS A 81 -9.36 3.34 -18.48
C HIS A 81 -9.24 1.89 -18.01
N SER A 82 -8.93 0.95 -18.90
CA SER A 82 -8.76 -0.46 -18.52
C SER A 82 -7.56 -0.66 -17.59
N ILE A 83 -6.44 0.02 -17.86
CA ILE A 83 -5.25 -0.02 -17.01
C ILE A 83 -5.59 0.46 -15.60
N ARG A 84 -6.19 1.65 -15.48
CA ARG A 84 -6.64 2.20 -14.20
C ARG A 84 -7.60 1.25 -13.47
N ASP A 85 -8.54 0.65 -14.19
CA ASP A 85 -9.52 -0.25 -13.59
C ASP A 85 -8.86 -1.52 -13.05
N GLU A 86 -7.87 -2.06 -13.74
CA GLU A 86 -7.08 -3.21 -13.30
C GLU A 86 -6.25 -2.87 -12.05
N ASP A 87 -5.55 -1.73 -12.06
CA ASP A 87 -4.74 -1.25 -10.92
C ASP A 87 -5.60 -1.04 -9.66
N LEU A 88 -6.74 -0.35 -9.79
CA LEU A 88 -7.65 -0.12 -8.66
C LEU A 88 -8.26 -1.42 -8.13
N ARG A 89 -8.60 -2.38 -9.00
CA ARG A 89 -9.09 -3.68 -8.57
C ARG A 89 -8.02 -4.50 -7.87
N ALA A 90 -6.79 -4.48 -8.37
CA ALA A 90 -5.65 -5.14 -7.74
C ALA A 90 -5.37 -4.55 -6.36
N LEU A 91 -5.36 -3.22 -6.24
CA LEU A 91 -5.23 -2.51 -4.97
C LEU A 91 -6.30 -2.93 -3.97
N LEU A 92 -7.58 -2.85 -4.35
CA LEU A 92 -8.69 -3.19 -3.46
C LEU A 92 -8.61 -4.65 -2.99
N SER A 93 -8.20 -5.55 -3.89
CA SER A 93 -8.06 -6.99 -3.62
C SER A 93 -6.89 -7.34 -2.70
N CYS A 94 -5.90 -6.46 -2.55
CA CYS A 94 -4.76 -6.68 -1.65
C CYS A 94 -5.12 -6.46 -0.18
N ASP A 95 -4.41 -7.13 0.73
CA ASP A 95 -4.61 -6.98 2.18
C ASP A 95 -4.00 -5.69 2.72
N LEU A 96 -2.90 -5.24 2.12
CA LEU A 96 -2.10 -4.07 2.50
C LEU A 96 -1.76 -3.22 1.26
N GLY A 97 -1.29 -2.00 1.47
CA GLY A 97 -0.66 -1.18 0.43
C GLY A 97 0.72 -0.67 0.84
N LEU A 98 1.67 -0.67 -0.09
CA LEU A 98 2.97 0.00 0.00
C LEU A 98 2.99 1.11 -1.05
N PHE A 99 3.26 2.34 -0.63
CA PHE A 99 3.25 3.52 -1.49
C PHE A 99 4.62 4.21 -1.46
N THR A 100 5.35 4.16 -2.58
CA THR A 100 6.69 4.74 -2.69
C THR A 100 6.61 6.23 -3.01
N TYR A 101 6.90 7.06 -2.00
CA TYR A 101 6.88 8.52 -2.04
C TYR A 101 8.30 9.09 -2.18
N ASP A 102 9.01 8.64 -3.22
CA ASP A 102 10.35 9.13 -3.55
C ASP A 102 10.33 10.34 -4.47
N GLY A 103 11.37 11.17 -4.35
CA GLY A 103 11.55 12.36 -5.19
C GLY A 103 11.00 13.65 -4.57
N ALA A 104 11.16 14.73 -5.33
CA ALA A 104 10.71 16.07 -4.94
C ALA A 104 9.20 16.21 -5.11
N GLU A 105 8.68 15.80 -6.26
CA GLU A 105 7.25 15.68 -6.54
C GLU A 105 6.82 14.23 -6.38
N LEU A 106 5.65 14.02 -5.77
CA LEU A 106 5.07 12.69 -5.66
C LEU A 106 4.51 12.25 -7.02
N ASP A 107 4.63 10.96 -7.32
CA ASP A 107 3.91 10.39 -8.43
C ASP A 107 2.39 10.47 -8.19
N ALA A 108 1.69 11.16 -9.10
CA ALA A 108 0.26 11.43 -8.93
C ALA A 108 -0.58 10.14 -8.98
N GLY A 109 -0.14 9.13 -9.74
CA GLY A 109 -0.80 7.81 -9.77
C GLY A 109 -0.77 7.16 -8.39
N THR A 110 0.43 7.08 -7.80
CA THR A 110 0.68 6.55 -6.45
C THR A 110 -0.15 7.28 -5.39
N VAL A 111 -0.28 8.60 -5.49
CA VAL A 111 -1.12 9.40 -4.56
C VAL A 111 -2.60 9.04 -4.71
N VAL A 112 -3.11 8.90 -5.94
CA VAL A 112 -4.51 8.49 -6.19
C VAL A 112 -4.77 7.11 -5.60
N GLU A 113 -3.88 6.16 -5.84
CA GLU A 113 -3.97 4.80 -5.30
C GLU A 113 -3.95 4.81 -3.76
N TYR A 114 -3.05 5.59 -3.15
CA TYR A 114 -3.01 5.76 -1.69
C TYR A 114 -4.36 6.27 -1.15
N MET A 115 -4.93 7.27 -1.80
CA MET A 115 -6.22 7.82 -1.38
C MET A 115 -7.36 6.81 -1.53
N VAL A 116 -7.39 6.02 -2.61
CA VAL A 116 -8.38 4.92 -2.75
C VAL A 116 -8.19 3.88 -1.66
N ALA A 117 -6.95 3.53 -1.31
CA ALA A 117 -6.66 2.63 -0.20
C ALA A 117 -7.20 3.16 1.13
N LYS A 118 -7.08 4.47 1.39
CA LYS A 118 -7.64 5.11 2.59
C LYS A 118 -9.17 5.09 2.60
N MET A 119 -9.80 5.34 1.45
CA MET A 119 -11.26 5.26 1.31
C MET A 119 -11.79 3.83 1.55
N ALA A 120 -10.97 2.82 1.26
CA ALA A 120 -11.26 1.40 1.51
C ALA A 120 -10.79 0.89 2.89
N ASP A 121 -10.28 1.77 3.76
CA ASP A 121 -9.70 1.41 5.07
C ASP A 121 -8.59 0.34 4.99
N ILE A 122 -7.84 0.30 3.89
CA ILE A 122 -6.72 -0.63 3.70
C ILE A 122 -5.52 -0.16 4.53
N PRO A 123 -4.94 -1.01 5.39
CA PRO A 123 -3.71 -0.66 6.12
C PRO A 123 -2.56 -0.41 5.15
N SER A 124 -1.80 0.67 5.37
CA SER A 124 -0.81 1.16 4.40
C SER A 124 0.55 1.48 5.02
N VAL A 125 1.59 1.29 4.24
CA VAL A 125 2.94 1.79 4.50
C VAL A 125 3.27 2.82 3.43
N ILE A 126 3.71 4.00 3.83
CA ILE A 126 4.34 4.97 2.92
C ILE A 126 5.85 4.79 3.05
N LEU A 127 6.52 4.44 1.97
CA LEU A 127 7.98 4.32 1.91
C LEU A 127 8.56 5.57 1.28
N ARG A 128 9.57 6.16 1.93
CA ARG A 128 10.42 7.18 1.34
C ARG A 128 11.88 6.84 1.56
N THR A 129 12.61 6.63 0.47
CA THR A 129 14.05 6.38 0.48
C THR A 129 14.90 7.64 0.25
N ASP A 130 14.27 8.69 -0.29
CA ASP A 130 14.87 9.99 -0.50
C ASP A 130 14.96 10.80 0.82
N PHE A 131 16.19 11.05 1.26
CA PHE A 131 16.47 11.81 2.48
C PHE A 131 16.24 13.31 2.35
N ARG A 132 16.11 13.82 1.12
CA ARG A 132 15.85 15.24 0.90
C ARG A 132 14.45 15.55 1.41
N GLY A 133 14.31 16.65 2.15
CA GLY A 133 12.99 17.16 2.48
C GLY A 133 12.26 17.52 1.19
N SER A 134 11.05 17.00 1.01
CA SER A 134 10.10 17.52 0.05
C SER A 134 8.75 17.76 0.74
N GLY A 135 7.83 18.44 0.06
CA GLY A 135 6.56 18.88 0.64
C GLY A 135 6.63 20.22 1.38
N ASP A 136 5.56 20.49 2.12
CA ASP A 136 5.18 21.79 2.67
C ASP A 136 5.18 21.83 4.21
N GLN A 137 5.76 20.80 4.86
CA GLN A 137 5.72 20.60 6.31
C GLN A 137 6.95 21.14 7.09
N GLY A 138 7.83 21.90 6.41
CA GLY A 138 8.89 22.69 7.06
C GLY A 138 9.87 21.91 7.95
N GLY A 139 10.03 20.60 7.73
CA GLY A 139 10.85 19.71 8.56
C GLY A 139 10.26 19.35 9.93
N THR A 140 9.02 19.75 10.21
CA THR A 140 8.30 19.44 11.46
C THR A 140 7.35 18.26 11.35
N GLY A 141 7.05 17.83 10.12
CA GLY A 141 6.20 16.70 9.81
C GLY A 141 6.85 15.77 8.79
N ASP A 142 6.03 15.04 8.07
CA ASP A 142 6.52 14.10 7.07
C ASP A 142 7.22 14.82 5.91
N ALA A 143 8.16 14.13 5.25
CA ALA A 143 8.95 14.65 4.14
C ALA A 143 8.20 14.57 2.79
N TRP A 144 6.88 14.75 2.82
CA TRP A 144 6.00 14.80 1.65
C TRP A 144 4.86 15.80 1.90
N ASN A 145 3.97 15.96 0.92
CA ASN A 145 2.85 16.90 1.00
C ASN A 145 1.92 16.60 2.20
N LEU A 146 1.56 17.62 2.96
CA LEU A 146 0.76 17.48 4.19
C LEU A 146 -0.60 16.78 3.97
N MET A 147 -1.16 16.86 2.76
CA MET A 147 -2.46 16.23 2.44
C MET A 147 -2.40 14.71 2.44
N SER A 148 -1.20 14.11 2.33
CA SER A 148 -0.99 12.66 2.46
C SER A 148 -0.59 12.22 3.88
N SER A 149 -0.56 13.13 4.85
CA SER A 149 -0.11 12.85 6.22
C SER A 149 -1.29 12.63 7.17
N ASN A 150 -1.04 12.01 8.32
CA ASN A 150 -2.01 11.82 9.41
C ASN A 150 -3.27 10.99 9.08
N TRP A 151 -3.28 10.26 7.98
CA TRP A 151 -4.33 9.28 7.70
C TRP A 151 -4.17 8.05 8.63
N PRO A 152 -5.27 7.53 9.19
CA PRO A 152 -5.20 6.38 10.09
C PRO A 152 -4.74 5.12 9.34
N ARG A 153 -4.25 4.13 10.09
CA ARG A 153 -3.76 2.86 9.51
C ARG A 153 -2.72 3.11 8.43
N THR A 154 -1.80 4.02 8.73
CA THR A 154 -0.69 4.39 7.86
C THR A 154 0.58 4.51 8.69
N VAL A 155 1.59 3.73 8.32
CA VAL A 155 2.94 3.84 8.90
C VAL A 155 3.88 4.45 7.86
N GLY A 156 4.51 5.58 8.21
CA GLY A 156 5.59 6.16 7.43
C GLY A 156 6.91 5.44 7.70
N VAL A 157 7.59 5.01 6.64
CA VAL A 157 8.92 4.40 6.68
C VAL A 157 9.88 5.29 5.89
N THR A 158 10.84 5.91 6.58
CA THR A 158 11.90 6.68 5.95
C THR A 158 13.23 5.94 6.06
N ALA A 159 13.89 5.70 4.92
CA ALA A 159 15.16 4.99 4.87
C ALA A 159 16.14 5.68 3.92
N ASN A 160 17.15 6.38 4.44
CA ASN A 160 18.11 7.12 3.60
C ASN A 160 18.95 6.15 2.73
N ALA A 161 18.53 5.94 1.47
CA ALA A 161 19.17 5.00 0.55
C ALA A 161 20.63 5.37 0.27
N MET A 162 20.95 6.66 0.15
CA MET A 162 22.32 7.11 -0.09
C MET A 162 23.26 6.77 1.07
N VAL A 163 22.79 6.93 2.30
CA VAL A 163 23.57 6.53 3.49
C VAL A 163 23.70 5.01 3.57
N GLY A 164 22.61 4.27 3.36
CA GLY A 164 22.65 2.80 3.34
C GLY A 164 23.62 2.25 2.29
N TYR A 165 23.58 2.81 1.08
CA TYR A 165 24.50 2.45 0.01
C TYR A 165 25.96 2.73 0.38
N LYS A 166 26.27 3.95 0.85
CA LYS A 166 27.65 4.33 1.21
C LYS A 166 28.20 3.52 2.37
N THR A 167 27.37 3.23 3.38
CA THR A 167 27.77 2.38 4.52
C THR A 167 28.08 0.96 4.05
N SER A 168 27.26 0.40 3.16
CA SER A 168 27.49 -0.92 2.57
C SER A 168 28.76 -0.92 1.71
N LEU A 169 28.96 0.12 0.91
CA LEU A 169 30.17 0.30 0.08
C LEU A 169 31.45 0.35 0.91
N ALA A 170 31.44 1.12 2.01
CA ALA A 170 32.59 1.24 2.90
C ALA A 170 32.92 -0.08 3.60
N ARG A 171 31.89 -0.87 3.97
CA ARG A 171 32.08 -2.22 4.54
C ARG A 171 32.79 -3.13 3.55
N GLU A 172 32.33 -3.18 2.30
CA GLU A 172 32.94 -3.99 1.25
C GLU A 172 34.40 -3.58 0.96
N LEU A 173 34.70 -2.27 0.94
CA LEU A 173 36.07 -1.77 0.79
C LEU A 173 36.97 -2.18 1.96
N SER A 174 36.47 -2.06 3.19
CA SER A 174 37.26 -2.39 4.40
C SER A 174 37.59 -3.87 4.52
N ALA A 175 36.75 -4.76 3.97
CA ALA A 175 36.99 -6.19 3.93
C ALA A 175 38.15 -6.60 2.99
N GLN A 176 38.62 -5.69 2.14
CA GLN A 176 39.71 -5.92 1.18
C GLN A 176 40.82 -4.89 1.32
N SER A 177 41.55 -4.98 2.43
CA SER A 177 42.72 -4.14 2.71
C SER A 177 43.64 -4.03 1.49
N GLY A 178 43.76 -2.84 0.91
CA GLY A 178 44.71 -2.51 -0.16
C GLY A 178 44.16 -2.38 -1.57
N GLN A 179 42.84 -2.46 -1.80
CA GLN A 179 42.24 -2.13 -3.10
C GLN A 179 41.67 -0.70 -3.15
N GLU A 180 41.99 0.04 -4.21
CA GLU A 180 41.50 1.42 -4.45
C GLU A 180 40.09 1.46 -5.08
N SER A 181 39.61 0.33 -5.62
CA SER A 181 38.30 0.23 -6.27
C SER A 181 37.62 -1.11 -6.00
N LEU A 182 36.29 -1.11 -6.08
CA LEU A 182 35.49 -2.32 -5.91
C LEU A 182 35.34 -3.08 -7.22
N GLY A 183 35.40 -4.41 -7.13
CA GLY A 183 34.94 -5.27 -8.21
C GLY A 183 33.42 -5.25 -8.36
N ALA A 184 32.94 -5.71 -9.53
CA ALA A 184 31.51 -5.73 -9.85
C ALA A 184 30.67 -6.53 -8.84
N ALA A 185 31.23 -7.58 -8.23
CA ALA A 185 30.54 -8.39 -7.23
C ALA A 185 30.25 -7.62 -5.94
N GLN A 186 31.19 -6.79 -5.50
CA GLN A 186 31.06 -5.99 -4.29
C GLN A 186 30.11 -4.82 -4.49
N MET A 187 30.14 -4.19 -5.67
CA MET A 187 29.18 -3.14 -6.01
C MET A 187 27.74 -3.67 -6.01
N ARG A 188 27.52 -4.89 -6.51
CA ARG A 188 26.22 -5.58 -6.40
C ARG A 188 25.84 -5.85 -4.95
N THR A 189 26.76 -6.42 -4.16
CA THR A 189 26.56 -6.72 -2.74
C THR A 189 26.17 -5.46 -1.95
N ALA A 190 26.82 -4.32 -2.21
CA ALA A 190 26.50 -3.06 -1.55
C ALA A 190 25.08 -2.56 -1.88
N GLY A 191 24.64 -2.71 -3.14
CA GLY A 191 23.27 -2.39 -3.55
C GLY A 191 22.23 -3.34 -2.93
N GLU A 192 22.51 -4.65 -2.92
CA GLU A 192 21.65 -5.68 -2.32
C GLU A 192 21.47 -5.46 -0.81
N ASN A 193 22.55 -5.15 -0.09
CA ASN A 193 22.49 -4.85 1.35
C ASN A 193 21.61 -3.63 1.63
N MET A 194 21.75 -2.56 0.85
CA MET A 194 20.90 -1.38 0.97
C MET A 194 19.41 -1.72 0.73
N ILE A 195 19.09 -2.52 -0.30
CA ILE A 195 17.72 -2.97 -0.56
C ILE A 195 17.19 -3.82 0.61
N ASN A 196 18.01 -4.72 1.16
CA ASN A 196 17.63 -5.55 2.29
C ASN A 196 17.33 -4.72 3.55
N ASP A 197 18.13 -3.68 3.84
CA ASP A 197 17.88 -2.77 4.95
C ASP A 197 16.53 -2.03 4.78
N VAL A 198 16.25 -1.54 3.56
CA VAL A 198 14.95 -0.91 3.24
C VAL A 198 13.81 -1.91 3.39
N ALA A 199 13.95 -3.11 2.84
CA ALA A 199 12.95 -4.17 2.93
C ALA A 199 12.66 -4.56 4.38
N GLN A 200 13.68 -4.64 5.24
CA GLN A 200 13.50 -4.93 6.66
C GLN A 200 12.68 -3.83 7.36
N ASN A 201 12.90 -2.57 7.03
CA ASN A 201 12.11 -1.46 7.55
C ASN A 201 10.65 -1.49 7.04
N VAL A 202 10.44 -1.85 5.78
CA VAL A 202 9.08 -2.03 5.21
C VAL A 202 8.34 -3.19 5.89
N VAL A 203 9.01 -4.33 6.10
CA VAL A 203 8.45 -5.47 6.84
C VAL A 203 8.04 -5.05 8.25
N ALA A 204 8.90 -4.32 8.97
CA ALA A 204 8.54 -3.78 10.29
C ALA A 204 7.34 -2.81 10.21
N GLY A 205 7.27 -1.98 9.16
CA GLY A 205 6.13 -1.12 8.88
C GLY A 205 4.82 -1.89 8.70
N PHE A 206 4.84 -2.97 7.90
CA PHE A 206 3.68 -3.84 7.72
C PHE A 206 3.25 -4.53 9.02
N GLU A 207 4.19 -5.06 9.79
CA GLU A 207 3.90 -5.66 11.10
C GLU A 207 3.29 -4.64 12.06
N ASN A 208 3.69 -3.38 11.98
CA ASN A 208 3.15 -2.31 12.82
C ASN A 208 1.74 -1.90 12.39
N VAL A 209 1.52 -1.67 11.10
CA VAL A 209 0.19 -1.24 10.62
C VAL A 209 -0.86 -2.34 10.76
N LEU A 210 -0.46 -3.62 10.71
CA LEU A 210 -1.37 -4.75 10.97
C LEU A 210 -1.88 -4.81 12.42
N LYS A 211 -1.22 -4.14 13.38
CA LYS A 211 -1.70 -4.01 14.76
C LYS A 211 -2.78 -2.94 14.90
N GLU A 212 -2.92 -2.06 13.91
CA GLU A 212 -3.92 -1.00 13.93
C GLU A 212 -5.30 -1.55 13.58
N LYS A 213 -6.28 -1.25 14.44
CA LYS A 213 -7.66 -1.66 14.25
C LYS A 213 -8.27 -0.99 13.00
N PRO A 214 -9.10 -1.72 12.24
CA PRO A 214 -9.94 -1.11 11.21
C PRO A 214 -10.70 0.10 11.73
N ARG A 215 -10.77 1.15 10.92
CA ARG A 215 -11.50 2.38 11.24
C ARG A 215 -12.91 2.35 10.68
N LEU A 216 -13.17 1.56 9.63
CA LEU A 216 -14.47 1.47 8.97
C LEU A 216 -15.49 0.68 9.83
N PRO A 217 -16.54 1.34 10.35
CA PRO A 217 -17.56 0.69 11.18
C PRO A 217 -18.26 -0.45 10.45
N LYS A 218 -18.67 -1.49 11.18
CA LYS A 218 -19.27 -2.72 10.64
C LYS A 218 -20.45 -2.44 9.73
N GLU A 219 -21.31 -1.52 10.16
CA GLU A 219 -22.51 -1.06 9.48
C GLU A 219 -22.23 -0.27 8.19
N LEU A 220 -21.04 0.32 8.03
CA LEU A 220 -20.68 1.10 6.84
C LEU A 220 -19.89 0.31 5.80
N ARG A 221 -19.29 -0.84 6.16
CA ARG A 221 -18.41 -1.62 5.26
C ARG A 221 -19.06 -1.93 3.91
N ASN A 222 -20.25 -2.52 3.94
CA ASN A 222 -20.95 -2.88 2.71
C ASN A 222 -21.30 -1.63 1.87
N GLY A 223 -21.79 -0.56 2.50
CA GLY A 223 -22.13 0.68 1.78
C GLY A 223 -20.92 1.35 1.13
N VAL A 224 -19.78 1.39 1.83
CA VAL A 224 -18.53 1.94 1.30
C VAL A 224 -18.00 1.11 0.14
N TYR A 225 -17.97 -0.23 0.28
CA TYR A 225 -17.49 -1.09 -0.80
C TYR A 225 -18.45 -1.15 -2.00
N GLN A 226 -19.76 -1.00 -1.78
CA GLN A 226 -20.72 -0.78 -2.87
C GLN A 226 -20.44 0.54 -3.60
N TRP A 227 -20.12 1.61 -2.86
CA TRP A 227 -19.73 2.88 -3.49
C TRP A 227 -18.42 2.76 -4.28
N LEU A 228 -17.43 2.07 -3.74
CA LEU A 228 -16.16 1.79 -4.43
C LEU A 228 -16.33 0.89 -5.66
N ALA A 229 -17.41 0.10 -5.74
CA ALA A 229 -17.74 -0.70 -6.93
C ALA A 229 -18.31 0.13 -8.08
N LEU A 230 -18.90 1.30 -7.77
CA LEU A 230 -19.64 2.14 -8.71
C LEU A 230 -18.87 3.41 -9.08
N MET A 231 -18.35 4.13 -8.09
CA MET A 231 -17.74 5.46 -8.23
C MET A 231 -16.62 5.52 -9.28
N PRO A 232 -15.68 4.55 -9.36
CA PRO A 232 -14.64 4.60 -10.37
C PRO A 232 -15.19 4.52 -11.81
N GLY A 233 -16.40 3.99 -11.99
CA GLY A 233 -16.98 3.73 -13.30
C GLY A 233 -16.20 2.64 -14.04
N PHE A 234 -15.96 1.50 -13.37
CA PHE A 234 -15.19 0.42 -13.97
C PHE A 234 -15.85 -0.09 -15.26
N LYS A 235 -15.06 -0.30 -16.31
CA LYS A 235 -15.46 -1.06 -17.48
C LYS A 235 -15.69 -2.51 -17.04
N ASN A 236 -16.86 -3.04 -17.35
CA ASN A 236 -17.08 -4.48 -17.30
C ASN A 236 -16.98 -5.02 -18.72
N GLY A 237 -16.46 -6.23 -18.84
CA GLY A 237 -16.09 -6.86 -20.10
C GLY A 237 -17.11 -6.63 -21.20
N LEU A 238 -16.60 -6.31 -22.39
CA LEU A 238 -17.33 -6.15 -23.64
C LEU A 238 -18.19 -7.38 -24.00
N VAL A 239 -19.33 -7.62 -23.35
CA VAL A 239 -20.46 -8.38 -23.92
C VAL A 239 -21.77 -7.98 -23.20
N GLY A 240 -22.53 -7.07 -23.80
CA GLY A 240 -23.91 -6.77 -23.40
C GLY A 240 -24.25 -5.28 -23.49
N ASN A 241 -25.33 -4.96 -24.21
CA ASN A 241 -25.75 -3.59 -24.57
C ASN A 241 -26.34 -2.76 -23.41
N ASP A 242 -26.18 -3.16 -22.15
CA ASP A 242 -26.98 -2.61 -21.05
C ASP A 242 -26.19 -2.06 -19.85
N GLY A 243 -24.87 -2.25 -19.72
CA GLY A 243 -24.03 -1.63 -18.66
C GLY A 243 -24.31 -2.10 -17.21
N VAL A 244 -25.58 -2.42 -16.90
CA VAL A 244 -26.13 -2.86 -15.62
C VAL A 244 -25.57 -4.21 -15.20
N ALA A 245 -25.40 -5.16 -16.14
CA ALA A 245 -24.82 -6.47 -15.84
C ALA A 245 -23.38 -6.37 -15.31
N GLY A 246 -22.65 -5.37 -15.79
CA GLY A 246 -21.32 -5.08 -15.33
C GLY A 246 -21.28 -4.51 -13.91
N GLU A 247 -22.08 -3.48 -13.65
CA GLU A 247 -22.13 -2.86 -12.32
C GLU A 247 -22.52 -3.88 -11.26
N GLN A 248 -23.46 -4.76 -11.58
CA GLN A 248 -23.85 -5.89 -10.74
C GLN A 248 -22.66 -6.81 -10.43
N GLN A 249 -21.84 -7.17 -11.43
CA GLN A 249 -20.64 -7.98 -11.23
C GLN A 249 -19.61 -7.30 -10.29
N ASN A 250 -19.45 -5.97 -10.40
CA ASN A 250 -18.57 -5.21 -9.51
C ASN A 250 -19.06 -5.23 -8.07
N LEU A 251 -20.37 -5.02 -7.88
CA LEU A 251 -21.01 -5.04 -6.57
C LEU A 251 -20.83 -6.40 -5.90
N GLU A 252 -21.05 -7.50 -6.63
CA GLU A 252 -20.87 -8.87 -6.12
C GLU A 252 -19.40 -9.15 -5.77
N THR A 253 -18.46 -8.72 -6.62
CA THR A 253 -17.03 -8.90 -6.41
C THR A 253 -16.56 -8.18 -5.15
N LEU A 254 -16.93 -6.91 -4.99
CA LEU A 254 -16.52 -6.12 -3.82
C LEU A 254 -17.27 -6.52 -2.55
N ALA A 255 -18.51 -7.01 -2.64
CA ALA A 255 -19.21 -7.60 -1.49
C ALA A 255 -18.47 -8.82 -0.95
N LYS A 256 -18.04 -9.73 -1.83
CA LYS A 256 -17.21 -10.88 -1.43
C LYS A 256 -15.88 -10.46 -0.82
N LEU A 257 -15.25 -9.43 -1.39
CA LEU A 257 -14.00 -8.88 -0.86
C LEU A 257 -14.14 -8.35 0.57
N VAL A 258 -15.29 -7.76 0.92
CA VAL A 258 -15.58 -7.36 2.31
C VAL A 258 -15.60 -8.59 3.21
N GLU A 259 -16.31 -9.65 2.84
CA GLU A 259 -16.37 -10.89 3.62
C GLU A 259 -14.98 -11.48 3.86
N ASP A 260 -14.16 -11.55 2.81
CA ASP A 260 -12.79 -12.06 2.88
C ASP A 260 -11.91 -11.20 3.81
N LYS A 261 -12.00 -9.87 3.71
CA LYS A 261 -11.24 -8.94 4.58
C LYS A 261 -11.70 -9.01 6.04
N VAL A 262 -13.00 -9.15 6.29
CA VAL A 262 -13.55 -9.34 7.65
C VAL A 262 -13.06 -10.64 8.24
N ALA A 263 -13.05 -11.75 7.48
CA ALA A 263 -12.53 -13.04 7.93
C ALA A 263 -11.03 -12.97 8.29
N LYS A 264 -10.27 -12.11 7.61
CA LYS A 264 -8.85 -11.83 7.92
C LYS A 264 -8.64 -10.77 9.01
N GLY A 265 -9.71 -10.18 9.56
CA GLY A 265 -9.64 -9.09 10.55
C GLY A 265 -9.04 -7.78 10.01
N LEU A 266 -9.07 -7.60 8.69
CA LEU A 266 -8.57 -6.39 8.01
C LEU A 266 -9.64 -5.31 7.88
N LEU A 267 -10.91 -5.70 7.99
CA LEU A 267 -12.08 -4.85 8.16
C LEU A 267 -12.82 -5.22 9.44
#